data_AF-A0A0R3Q2J9-F1
#
_entry.id   AF-A0A0R3Q2J9-F1
#
_cell.length_a   1.000
_cell.length_b   1.000
_cell.length_c   1.000
_cell.angle_alpha   90.00
_cell.angle_beta   90.00
_cell.angle_gamma   90.00
#
_symmetry.space_group_name_H-M   'P 1'
#
loop_
_entity.id
_entity.type
_entity.pdbx_description
1 polymer ?
#
loop_
_entity_poly.entity_id
_entity_poly.type
_entity_poly.pdbx_seq_one_letter_code
_entity_poly.pdbx_strand_id
1 'polypeptide(L)'
;MIIDKALSYAIDVLLMRPDKFDDFVDNELRIFLLDTQKAKRILLDVMLLHPEYVPRTWGGDVLTKGQSEARLEAMGKRQPTQVSDSKTNVEKVGIP
;
A
#
# COMPACT_ATOMS: atom_id res chain seq x y z
N MET A 1 -6.14 -18.46 15.01
CA MET A 1 -5.40 -18.71 13.75
C MET A 1 -3.90 -18.53 13.98
N ILE A 2 -3.03 -19.00 13.08
CA ILE A 2 -1.57 -18.87 13.24
C ILE A 2 -1.08 -17.42 13.19
N ILE A 3 -1.67 -16.60 12.31
CA ILE A 3 -1.36 -15.16 12.18
C ILE A 3 -1.70 -14.42 13.48
N ASP A 4 -2.87 -14.69 14.04
CA ASP A 4 -3.32 -14.10 15.31
C ASP A 4 -2.34 -14.39 16.46
N LYS A 5 -1.85 -15.63 16.57
CA LYS A 5 -0.83 -16.01 17.57
C LYS A 5 0.51 -15.32 17.32
N ALA A 6 0.94 -15.23 16.06
CA ALA A 6 2.18 -14.57 15.69
C ALA A 6 2.14 -13.07 16.03
N LEU A 7 1.04 -12.39 15.72
CA LEU A 7 0.86 -10.98 16.06
C LEU A 7 0.75 -10.77 17.57
N SER A 8 0.03 -11.62 18.30
CA SER A 8 -0.02 -11.56 19.77
C SER A 8 1.39 -11.69 20.37
N TYR A 9 2.17 -12.68 19.93
CA TYR A 9 3.55 -12.83 20.40
C TYR A 9 4.43 -11.62 20.07
N ALA A 10 4.32 -11.07 18.85
CA ALA A 10 5.09 -9.89 18.45
C ALA A 10 4.76 -8.68 19.34
N ILE A 11 3.48 -8.45 19.63
CA ILE A 11 3.03 -7.38 20.53
C ILE A 11 3.57 -7.60 21.95
N ASP A 12 3.49 -8.82 22.47
CA ASP A 12 4.02 -9.14 23.81
C ASP A 12 5.52 -8.87 23.89
N VAL A 13 6.28 -9.27 22.87
CA VAL A 13 7.73 -9.04 22.83
C VAL A 13 8.07 -7.55 22.75
N LEU A 14 7.34 -6.77 21.93
CA LEU A 14 7.51 -5.31 21.83
C LEU A 14 7.23 -4.60 23.17
N LEU A 15 6.22 -5.07 23.92
CA LEU A 15 5.85 -4.47 25.21
C LEU A 15 6.77 -4.93 26.36
N MET A 16 7.21 -6.18 26.37
CA MET A 16 8.01 -6.76 27.47
C MET A 16 9.50 -6.55 27.33
N ARG A 17 10.01 -6.43 26.09
CA ARG A 17 11.44 -6.32 25.80
C ARG A 17 11.72 -5.25 24.75
N PRO A 18 11.33 -3.98 25.00
CA PRO A 18 11.56 -2.89 24.06
C PRO A 18 13.06 -2.64 23.81
N ASP A 19 13.94 -3.05 24.73
CA ASP A 19 15.39 -2.99 24.63
C ASP A 19 16.00 -3.84 23.50
N LYS A 20 15.23 -4.80 22.97
CA LYS A 20 15.67 -5.67 21.87
C LYS A 20 15.52 -5.08 20.48
N PHE A 21 14.89 -3.91 20.38
CA PHE A 21 14.61 -3.26 19.11
C PHE A 21 15.36 -1.93 19.08
N ASP A 22 16.07 -1.68 17.98
CA ASP A 22 16.76 -0.41 17.75
C ASP A 22 15.77 0.75 17.60
N ASP A 23 14.51 0.44 17.24
CA ASP A 23 13.43 1.41 17.08
C ASP A 23 12.73 1.69 18.42
N PHE A 24 12.60 2.98 18.73
CA PHE A 24 11.96 3.45 19.95
C PHE A 24 10.44 3.20 19.91
N VAL A 25 9.95 2.27 20.74
CA VAL A 25 8.52 2.18 21.06
C VAL A 25 8.16 3.34 21.98
N ASP A 26 7.68 4.42 21.39
CA ASP A 26 7.21 5.58 22.13
C ASP A 26 5.97 5.26 22.98
N ASN A 27 5.57 6.22 23.81
CA ASN A 27 4.45 6.02 24.71
C ASN A 27 3.11 5.87 23.99
N GLU A 28 2.94 6.52 22.82
CA GLU A 28 1.71 6.44 22.05
C GLU A 28 1.55 5.06 21.40
N LEU A 29 2.63 4.54 20.80
CA LEU A 29 2.68 3.20 20.25
C LEU A 29 2.46 2.16 21.34
N ARG A 30 3.05 2.34 22.53
CA ARG A 30 2.80 1.45 23.67
C ARG A 30 1.33 1.41 24.05
N ILE A 31 0.68 2.56 24.20
CA ILE A 31 -0.75 2.64 24.53
C ILE A 31 -1.61 1.98 23.45
N PHE A 32 -1.28 2.20 22.18
CA PHE A 32 -1.94 1.55 21.06
C PHE A 32 -1.84 0.01 21.13
N LEU A 33 -0.64 -0.51 21.42
CA LEU A 33 -0.37 -1.95 21.50
C LEU A 33 -1.07 -2.64 22.70
N LEU A 34 -1.39 -1.90 23.77
CA LEU A 34 -2.16 -2.41 24.91
C LEU A 34 -3.59 -2.82 24.52
N ASP A 35 -4.21 -2.16 23.54
CA ASP A 35 -5.44 -2.64 22.91
C ASP A 35 -5.10 -3.67 21.82
N THR A 36 -4.68 -4.87 22.26
CA THR A 36 -4.12 -5.90 21.39
C THR A 36 -5.09 -6.32 20.27
N GLN A 37 -6.40 -6.33 20.51
CA GLN A 37 -7.38 -6.72 19.49
C GLN A 37 -7.46 -5.68 18.38
N LYS A 38 -7.52 -4.39 18.73
CA LYS A 38 -7.49 -3.29 17.76
C LYS A 38 -6.13 -3.23 17.05
N ALA A 39 -5.04 -3.38 17.80
CA ALA A 39 -3.69 -3.31 17.27
C ALA A 39 -3.43 -4.39 16.21
N LYS A 40 -3.78 -5.65 16.49
CA LYS A 40 -3.61 -6.75 15.53
C LYS A 40 -4.32 -6.50 14.21
N ARG A 41 -5.55 -5.98 14.27
CA ARG A 41 -6.35 -5.68 13.08
C ARG A 41 -5.68 -4.59 12.24
N ILE A 42 -5.32 -3.47 12.86
CA ILE A 42 -4.68 -2.35 12.16
C ILE A 42 -3.31 -2.74 11.62
N LEU A 43 -2.50 -3.48 12.38
CA LEU A 43 -1.20 -3.98 11.92
C LEU A 43 -1.36 -4.86 10.68
N LEU A 44 -2.33 -5.78 10.69
CA LEU A 44 -2.59 -6.62 9.52
C LEU A 44 -3.08 -5.81 8.32
N ASP A 45 -3.98 -4.84 8.52
CA ASP A 45 -4.46 -3.96 7.45
C ASP A 45 -3.30 -3.19 6.80
N VAL A 46 -2.39 -2.64 7.61
CA VAL A 46 -1.19 -1.94 7.13
C VAL A 46 -0.25 -2.89 6.39
N MET A 47 -0.01 -4.09 6.92
CA MET A 47 0.82 -5.10 6.25
C MET A 47 0.25 -5.49 4.88
N LEU A 48 -1.08 -5.59 4.73
CA LEU A 48 -1.70 -5.92 3.44
C LEU A 48 -1.69 -4.73 2.46
N LEU A 49 -1.70 -3.50 2.96
CA LEU A 49 -1.51 -2.30 2.15
C LEU A 49 -0.04 -2.16 1.67
N HIS A 50 0.89 -2.62 2.49
CA HIS A 50 2.34 -2.58 2.28
C HIS A 50 2.94 -3.99 2.29
N PRO A 51 2.78 -4.76 1.20
CA PRO A 51 3.21 -6.15 1.11
C PRO A 51 4.67 -6.41 1.46
N GLU A 52 5.54 -5.40 1.37
CA GLU A 52 6.93 -5.43 1.82
C GLU A 52 7.10 -5.82 3.29
N TYR A 53 6.08 -5.58 4.13
CA TYR A 53 6.06 -5.97 5.54
C TYR A 53 5.50 -7.37 5.77
N VAL A 54 4.89 -7.99 4.76
CA VAL A 54 4.37 -9.36 4.87
C VAL A 54 5.51 -10.36 4.65
N PRO A 55 5.75 -11.29 5.60
CA PRO A 55 6.74 -12.33 5.41
C PRO A 55 6.51 -13.13 4.12
N ARG A 56 7.59 -13.50 3.42
CA ARG A 56 7.51 -14.37 2.23
C ARG A 56 6.81 -15.70 2.53
N THR A 57 7.03 -16.24 3.72
CA THR A 57 6.37 -17.47 4.21
C THR A 57 4.86 -17.33 4.34
N TRP A 58 4.34 -16.10 4.39
CA TRP A 58 2.91 -15.78 4.39
C TRP A 58 2.40 -15.37 3.00
N GLY A 59 3.26 -15.40 1.98
CA GLY A 59 2.92 -15.02 0.61
C GLY A 59 3.19 -13.55 0.25
N GLY A 60 4.00 -12.82 1.03
CA GLY A 60 4.32 -11.41 0.75
C GLY A 60 4.79 -11.14 -0.69
N ASP A 61 5.67 -11.99 -1.24
CA ASP A 61 6.15 -11.84 -2.62
C ASP A 61 5.01 -11.91 -3.67
N VAL A 62 3.98 -12.73 -3.40
CA VAL A 62 2.81 -12.85 -4.28
C VAL A 62 1.98 -11.56 -4.24
N LEU A 63 1.80 -10.99 -3.04
CA LEU A 63 1.09 -9.73 -2.84
C LEU A 63 1.84 -8.55 -3.48
N THR A 64 3.17 -8.49 -3.34
CA THR A 64 4.00 -7.46 -3.99
C THR A 64 3.91 -7.53 -5.51
N LYS A 65 3.99 -8.74 -6.09
CA LYS A 65 3.84 -8.92 -7.55
C LYS A 65 2.45 -8.49 -8.03
N GLY A 66 1.39 -8.94 -7.35
CA GLY A 66 0.02 -8.56 -7.70
C GLY A 66 -0.25 -7.06 -7.63
N GLN A 67 0.25 -6.36 -6.59
CA GLN A 67 0.15 -4.89 -6.53
C GLN A 67 0.90 -4.20 -7.66
N SER A 68 2.08 -4.71 -8.02
CA SER A 68 2.90 -4.16 -9.10
C SER A 68 2.18 -4.30 -10.45
N GLU A 69 1.62 -5.47 -10.72
CA GLU A 69 0.82 -5.75 -11.92
C GLU A 69 -0.43 -4.86 -11.98
N ALA A 70 -1.21 -4.77 -10.89
CA ALA A 70 -2.39 -3.91 -10.81
C ALA A 70 -2.04 -2.42 -11.03
N ARG A 71 -0.90 -1.96 -10.52
CA ARG A 71 -0.42 -0.59 -10.72
C ARG A 71 -0.02 -0.34 -12.18
N LEU A 72 0.63 -1.30 -12.83
CA LEU A 72 0.98 -1.23 -14.26
C LEU A 72 -0.28 -1.16 -15.12
N GLU A 73 -1.28 -1.99 -14.84
CA GLU A 73 -2.58 -1.94 -15.55
C GLU A 73 -3.31 -0.61 -15.36
N ALA A 74 -3.31 -0.06 -14.13
CA ALA A 74 -3.91 1.23 -13.84
C ALA A 74 -3.20 2.40 -14.56
N MET A 75 -1.89 2.29 -14.76
CA MET A 75 -1.10 3.27 -15.53
C MET A 75 -1.31 3.12 -17.04
N GLY A 76 -1.44 1.89 -17.55
CA GLY A 76 -1.71 1.61 -18.97
C GLY A 76 -3.06 2.14 -19.45
N LYS A 77 -4.07 2.19 -18.56
CA LYS A 77 -5.39 2.78 -18.86
C LYS A 77 -5.41 4.32 -18.87
N ARG A 78 -4.29 5.00 -18.57
CA ARG A 78 -4.19 6.48 -18.44
C ARG A 78 -3.46 7.20 -19.59
N GLN A 79 -3.19 6.56 -20.74
CA GLN A 79 -2.63 7.28 -21.90
C GLN A 79 -3.71 8.02 -22.73
N PRO A 80 -3.36 9.18 -23.35
CA PRO A 80 -4.27 10.29 -23.57
C PRO A 80 -5.03 10.19 -24.90
N THR A 81 -6.36 10.18 -24.82
CA THR A 81 -7.22 10.42 -25.98
C THR A 81 -7.16 11.91 -26.33
N GLN A 82 -6.71 12.17 -27.56
CA GLN A 82 -6.89 13.37 -28.40
C GLN A 82 -5.69 14.31 -28.58
N VAL A 83 -4.75 13.87 -29.42
CA VAL A 83 -4.14 14.74 -30.43
C VAL A 83 -4.47 14.11 -31.79
N SER A 84 -5.40 14.70 -32.55
CA SER A 84 -5.45 14.51 -34.00
C SER A 84 -6.18 15.67 -34.67
N ASP A 85 -5.42 16.37 -35.50
CA ASP A 85 -5.76 17.51 -36.32
C ASP A 85 -7.02 17.35 -37.19
N SER A 86 -7.72 18.45 -37.45
CA SER A 86 -8.54 18.60 -38.65
C SER A 86 -8.33 19.98 -39.26
N LYS A 87 -7.47 19.96 -40.28
CA LYS A 87 -7.21 20.87 -41.39
C LYS A 87 -8.27 21.97 -41.66
N THR A 88 -7.76 23.20 -41.68
CA THR A 88 -7.94 24.26 -42.69
C THR A 88 -9.20 24.20 -43.56
N ASN A 89 -10.12 25.14 -43.35
CA ASN A 89 -11.15 25.48 -44.33
C ASN A 89 -10.88 26.90 -44.84
N VAL A 90 -10.57 27.00 -46.14
CA VAL A 90 -10.36 28.26 -46.86
C VAL A 90 -11.73 28.75 -47.30
N GLU A 91 -12.29 29.76 -46.63
CA GLU A 91 -13.49 30.43 -47.10
C GLU A 91 -13.10 31.66 -47.92
N LYS A 92 -13.15 31.50 -49.25
CA LYS A 92 -13.17 32.58 -50.23
C LYS A 92 -14.41 33.44 -50.00
N VAL A 93 -14.23 34.73 -49.73
CA VAL A 93 -15.27 35.75 -50.01
C VAL A 93 -14.61 37.02 -50.54
N GLY A 94 -15.03 37.46 -51.74
CA GLY A 94 -14.97 38.86 -52.16
C GLY A 94 -14.16 39.20 -53.41
N ILE A 95 -14.78 39.11 -54.59
CA ILE A 95 -14.54 39.94 -55.80
C ILE A 95 -15.96 40.21 -56.37
N PRO A 96 -16.32 41.40 -56.89
CA PRO A 96 -15.49 42.42 -57.54
C PRO A 96 -15.36 43.78 -56.84
#